data_AF-A0A8X8X209-F1
#
_entry.id   AF-A0A8X8X209-F1
#
_cell.length_a   1.000
_cell.length_b   1.000
_cell.length_c   1.000
_cell.angle_alpha   90.00
_cell.angle_beta   90.00
_cell.angle_gamma   90.00
#
_symmetry.space_group_name_H-M   'P 1'
#
loop_
_entity.id
_entity.type
_entity.pdbx_description
1 polymer ?
#
loop_
_entity_poly.entity_id
_entity_poly.type
_entity_poly.pdbx_seq_one_letter_code
_entity_poly.pdbx_strand_id
1 'polypeptide(L)'
;MLSHHRSSEAKHFPQHIILVRHGETEVEEDEAVLKHIPNHKIKLNYKGIQQARATRCRIREIVSENAGWNVLIYISPTSRTRETTEEIICRGGSFEKDRIFGV
;
A
#
# COMPACT_ATOMS: atom_id res chain seq x y z
N MET A 1 -44.48 -26.14 -4.92
CA MET A 1 -43.19 -25.90 -5.60
C MET A 1 -43.07 -24.43 -5.93
N LEU A 2 -42.41 -23.64 -5.08
CA LEU A 2 -41.92 -22.30 -5.42
C LEU A 2 -40.56 -22.16 -4.73
N SER A 3 -39.50 -22.56 -5.45
CA SER A 3 -38.11 -22.37 -5.05
C SER A 3 -37.81 -20.87 -5.03
N HIS A 4 -37.72 -20.29 -3.83
CA HIS A 4 -37.19 -18.95 -3.66
C HIS A 4 -35.68 -18.99 -3.88
N HIS A 5 -35.25 -18.72 -5.12
CA HIS A 5 -33.87 -18.34 -5.41
C HIS A 5 -33.63 -16.98 -4.76
N ARG A 6 -33.21 -16.98 -3.49
CA ARG A 6 -32.57 -15.82 -2.87
C ARG A 6 -31.20 -15.68 -3.51
N SER A 7 -31.08 -14.88 -4.56
CA SER A 7 -29.81 -14.27 -4.92
C SER A 7 -29.39 -13.45 -3.70
N SER A 8 -28.52 -14.01 -2.87
CA SER A 8 -27.85 -13.24 -1.84
C SER A 8 -26.99 -12.22 -2.59
N GLU A 9 -27.38 -10.94 -2.59
CA GLU A 9 -26.42 -9.87 -2.84
C GLU A 9 -25.33 -10.03 -1.79
N ALA A 10 -24.25 -10.71 -2.17
CA ALA A 10 -23.10 -10.89 -1.32
C ALA A 10 -22.50 -9.50 -1.11
N LYS A 11 -22.75 -8.90 0.06
CA LYS A 11 -22.09 -7.68 0.50
C LYS A 11 -20.59 -7.88 0.34
N HIS A 12 -20.00 -7.23 -0.67
CA HIS A 12 -18.57 -7.25 -0.93
C HIS A 12 -17.90 -6.32 0.07
N PHE A 13 -17.58 -6.86 1.25
CA PHE A 13 -16.70 -6.19 2.20
C PHE A 13 -15.23 -6.44 1.80
N PRO A 14 -14.31 -5.51 2.12
CA PRO A 14 -12.90 -5.78 1.98
C PRO A 14 -12.51 -7.01 2.81
N GLN A 15 -11.81 -7.97 2.20
CA GLN A 15 -11.34 -9.17 2.89
C GLN A 15 -10.26 -8.85 3.93
N HIS A 16 -9.44 -7.83 3.64
CA HIS A 16 -8.36 -7.39 4.51
C HIS A 16 -8.34 -5.86 4.59
N ILE A 17 -8.05 -5.34 5.79
CA ILE A 17 -7.67 -3.95 6.01
C ILE A 17 -6.22 -3.98 6.46
N ILE A 18 -5.31 -3.46 5.62
CA ILE A 18 -3.87 -3.48 5.87
C ILE A 18 -3.43 -2.05 6.17
N LEU A 19 -2.95 -1.81 7.39
CA LEU A 19 -2.39 -0.53 7.80
C LEU A 19 -0.88 -0.57 7.64
N VAL A 20 -0.34 0.37 6.86
CA VAL A 20 1.08 0.44 6.56
C VAL A 20 1.63 1.77 7.06
N ARG A 21 2.66 1.70 7.91
CA ARG A 21 3.48 2.86 8.27
C ARG A 21 4.49 3.11 7.15
N HIS A 22 4.82 4.38 6.90
CA HIS A 22 5.89 4.72 5.95
C HIS A 22 7.23 4.07 6.34
N GLY A 23 8.08 3.85 5.35
CA GLY A 23 9.45 3.40 5.57
C GLY A 23 10.31 4.44 6.28
N GLU A 24 11.51 4.01 6.66
CA GLU A 24 12.55 4.86 7.24
C GLU A 24 12.93 6.03 6.33
N THR A 25 13.22 7.19 6.92
CA THR A 25 13.45 8.45 6.22
C THR A 25 14.86 8.96 6.42
N GLU A 26 15.21 10.01 5.67
CA GLU A 26 16.48 10.72 5.82
C GLU A 26 16.67 11.28 7.25
N VAL A 27 15.59 11.52 7.99
CA VAL A 27 15.63 12.06 9.36
C VAL A 27 16.17 11.04 10.36
N GLU A 28 15.93 9.73 10.14
CA GLU A 28 16.50 8.68 10.98
C GLU A 28 18.03 8.52 10.77
N GLU A 29 18.56 9.01 9.65
CA GLU A 29 20.01 9.06 9.37
C GLU A 29 20.63 10.37 9.88
N ASP A 30 20.00 11.51 9.55
CA ASP A 30 20.43 12.85 9.97
C ASP A 30 19.22 13.76 10.25
N GLU A 31 18.95 13.99 11.54
CA GLU A 31 17.86 14.88 11.96
C GLU A 31 18.08 16.34 11.52
N ALA A 32 19.32 16.75 11.22
CA ALA A 32 19.63 18.10 10.76
C ALA A 32 18.94 18.45 9.43
N VAL A 33 18.52 17.44 8.66
CA VAL A 33 17.71 17.62 7.44
C VAL A 33 16.44 18.44 7.70
N LEU A 34 15.84 18.33 8.90
CA LEU A 34 14.65 19.11 9.29
C LEU A 34 14.90 20.62 9.33
N LYS A 35 16.16 21.07 9.41
CA LYS A 35 16.51 22.50 9.36
C LYS A 35 16.37 23.09 7.96
N HIS A 36 16.42 22.25 6.92
CA HIS A 36 16.50 22.68 5.53
C HIS A 36 15.37 22.10 4.66
N ILE A 37 14.73 21.01 5.09
CA ILE A 37 13.61 20.37 4.40
C ILE A 37 12.36 20.38 5.29
N PRO A 38 11.22 20.93 4.81
CA PRO A 38 9.97 20.87 5.55
C PRO A 38 9.55 19.42 5.85
N ASN A 39 9.04 19.15 7.05
CA ASN A 39 8.69 17.80 7.50
C ASN A 39 7.80 17.00 6.52
N HIS A 40 6.86 17.66 5.83
CA HIS A 40 5.97 16.96 4.87
C HIS A 40 6.68 16.54 3.58
N LYS A 41 7.86 17.09 3.29
CA LYS A 41 8.71 16.79 2.12
C LYS A 41 9.83 15.80 2.42
N ILE A 42 10.00 15.40 3.67
CA ILE A 42 10.99 14.38 4.06
C ILE A 42 10.71 13.08 3.32
N LYS A 43 11.78 12.55 2.73
CA LYS A 43 11.78 11.39 1.84
C LYS A 43 12.26 10.13 2.54
N LEU A 44 12.00 8.98 1.93
CA LEU A 44 12.59 7.73 2.36
C LEU A 44 14.10 7.74 2.15
N ASN A 45 14.81 7.12 3.09
CA ASN A 45 16.21 6.76 2.85
C ASN A 45 16.29 5.42 2.08
N TYR A 46 17.51 4.99 1.75
CA TYR A 46 17.71 3.73 1.01
C TYR A 46 17.09 2.52 1.73
N LYS A 47 17.18 2.48 3.06
CA LYS A 47 16.62 1.39 3.86
C LYS A 47 15.09 1.41 3.86
N GLY A 48 14.47 2.59 3.92
CA GLY A 48 13.03 2.79 3.81
C GLY A 48 12.46 2.30 2.49
N ILE A 49 13.18 2.52 1.39
CA ILE A 49 12.82 1.98 0.07
C ILE A 49 12.81 0.44 0.10
N GLN A 50 13.84 -0.17 0.68
CA GLN A 50 13.90 -1.64 0.77
C GLN A 50 12.83 -2.23 1.70
N GLN A 51 12.50 -1.53 2.78
CA GLN A 51 11.36 -1.88 3.64
C GLN A 51 10.06 -1.89 2.84
N ALA A 52 9.77 -0.82 2.07
CA ALA A 52 8.57 -0.73 1.25
C ALA A 52 8.49 -1.86 0.20
N ARG A 53 9.61 -2.22 -0.42
CA ARG A 53 9.70 -3.34 -1.36
C ARG A 53 9.49 -4.71 -0.70
N ALA A 54 9.97 -4.90 0.52
CA ALA A 54 9.70 -6.13 1.27
C ALA A 54 8.20 -6.21 1.67
N THR A 55 7.63 -5.06 2.08
CA THR A 55 6.19 -4.94 2.37
C THR A 55 5.33 -5.27 1.16
N ARG A 56 5.72 -4.86 -0.06
CA ARG A 56 5.05 -5.26 -1.31
C ARG A 56 4.88 -6.77 -1.40
N CYS A 57 5.96 -7.52 -1.22
CA CYS A 57 5.94 -8.98 -1.32
C CYS A 57 4.96 -9.58 -0.30
N ARG A 58 4.98 -9.08 0.93
CA ARG A 58 4.11 -9.59 1.99
C ARG A 58 2.63 -9.26 1.75
N ILE A 59 2.32 -8.04 1.31
CA ILE A 59 0.94 -7.67 0.95
C ILE A 59 0.48 -8.53 -0.21
N ARG A 60 1.34 -8.75 -1.22
CA ARG A 60 0.99 -9.58 -2.37
C ARG A 60 0.57 -10.96 -1.92
N GLU A 61 1.38 -11.62 -1.09
CA GLU A 61 1.09 -12.96 -0.53
C GLU A 61 -0.31 -12.99 0.06
N ILE A 62 -0.61 -12.07 1.00
CA ILE A 62 -1.91 -11.97 1.70
C ILE A 62 -3.06 -11.82 0.71
N VAL A 63 -2.95 -10.94 -0.28
CA VAL A 63 -4.08 -10.68 -1.21
C VAL A 63 -4.20 -11.73 -2.30
N SER A 64 -3.17 -12.52 -2.62
CA SER A 64 -3.26 -13.62 -3.60
C SER A 64 -3.99 -14.85 -3.09
N GLU A 65 -4.20 -15.01 -1.79
CA GLU A 65 -4.69 -16.27 -1.22
C GLU A 65 -6.05 -16.69 -1.82
N ASN A 66 -6.84 -15.73 -2.29
CA ASN A 66 -8.10 -15.96 -2.99
C ASN A 66 -8.04 -15.51 -4.46
N ALA A 67 -8.74 -16.24 -5.34
CA ALA A 67 -8.89 -15.85 -6.74
C ALA A 67 -9.69 -14.54 -6.84
N GLY A 68 -9.21 -13.59 -7.67
CA GLY A 68 -9.95 -12.36 -7.98
C GLY A 68 -9.83 -11.25 -6.92
N TRP A 69 -8.60 -10.86 -6.57
CA TRP A 69 -8.35 -9.75 -5.64
C TRP A 69 -8.31 -8.39 -6.34
N ASN A 70 -8.66 -7.34 -5.62
CA ASN A 70 -8.47 -5.92 -5.96
C ASN A 70 -7.96 -5.20 -4.71
N VAL A 71 -7.10 -4.20 -4.88
CA VAL A 71 -6.54 -3.40 -3.80
C VAL A 71 -7.01 -1.96 -3.96
N LEU A 72 -7.63 -1.42 -2.91
CA LEU A 72 -7.96 0.00 -2.80
C LEU A 72 -6.97 0.67 -1.86
N ILE A 73 -6.35 1.77 -2.30
CA ILE A 73 -5.27 2.44 -1.56
C ILE A 73 -5.72 3.81 -1.08
N TYR A 74 -5.46 4.08 0.20
CA TYR A 74 -5.60 5.39 0.81
C TYR A 74 -4.25 5.83 1.37
N ILE A 75 -3.91 7.09 1.14
CA ILE A 75 -2.57 7.59 1.42
C ILE A 75 -2.62 9.01 2.01
N SER A 76 -1.80 9.23 3.04
CA SER A 76 -1.49 10.57 3.56
C SER A 76 -0.66 11.39 2.56
N PRO A 77 -0.81 12.72 2.48
CA PRO A 77 -0.17 13.52 1.43
C PRO A 77 1.36 13.71 1.57
N THR A 78 2.02 13.16 2.59
CA THR A 78 3.47 13.37 2.83
C THR A 78 4.35 12.63 1.82
N SER A 79 5.56 13.14 1.56
CA SER A 79 6.51 12.52 0.62
C SER A 79 6.87 11.08 1.02
N ARG A 80 7.27 10.85 2.27
CA ARG A 80 7.56 9.50 2.80
C ARG A 80 6.42 8.49 2.61
N THR A 81 5.16 8.89 2.75
CA THR A 81 4.02 7.98 2.54
C THR A 81 3.77 7.70 1.06
N ARG A 82 4.01 8.69 0.19
CA ARG A 82 3.92 8.55 -1.28
C ARG A 82 5.00 7.62 -1.81
N GLU A 83 6.25 7.88 -1.47
CA GLU A 83 7.38 7.03 -1.87
C GLU A 83 7.24 5.60 -1.34
N THR A 84 6.76 5.43 -0.09
CA THR A 84 6.46 4.07 0.44
C THR A 84 5.41 3.37 -0.41
N THR A 85 4.35 4.07 -0.76
CA THR A 85 3.23 3.50 -1.52
C THR A 85 3.66 3.19 -2.95
N GLU A 86 4.43 4.08 -3.60
CA GLU A 86 4.98 3.88 -4.94
C GLU A 86 5.83 2.62 -5.02
N GLU A 87 6.70 2.39 -4.04
CA GLU A 87 7.51 1.18 -3.95
C GLU A 87 6.67 -0.08 -3.64
N ILE A 88 5.60 0.06 -2.85
CA ILE A 88 4.64 -1.02 -2.59
C ILE A 88 3.89 -1.42 -3.87
N ILE A 89 3.42 -0.46 -4.66
CA ILE A 89 2.62 -0.72 -5.87
C ILE A 89 3.45 -0.84 -7.15
N CYS A 90 4.78 -0.78 -7.03
CA CYS A 90 5.68 -0.72 -8.18
C CYS A 90 5.37 -1.83 -9.20
N ARG A 91 5.12 -1.39 -10.44
CA ARG A 91 4.41 -2.13 -11.49
C ARG A 91 5.22 -3.25 -12.17
N GLY A 92 6.43 -3.52 -11.70
CA GLY A 92 7.29 -4.59 -12.24
C GLY A 92 7.40 -5.85 -11.37
N GLY A 93 6.86 -5.84 -10.15
CA GLY A 93 7.18 -6.88 -9.16
C GLY A 93 6.06 -7.85 -8.79
N SER A 94 4.80 -7.41 -8.74
CA SER A 94 3.73 -8.21 -8.11
C SER A 94 2.28 -7.79 -8.40
N PHE A 95 2.01 -6.54 -8.78
CA PHE A 95 0.65 -6.03 -8.93
C PHE A 95 0.31 -5.73 -10.39
N GLU A 96 -0.75 -6.35 -10.92
CA GLU A 96 -1.29 -6.04 -12.25
C GLU A 96 -2.01 -4.68 -12.21
N LYS A 97 -1.95 -3.93 -13.32
CA LYS A 97 -2.45 -2.54 -13.40
C LYS A 97 -3.95 -2.42 -13.10
N ASP A 98 -4.73 -3.42 -13.47
CA ASP A 98 -6.20 -3.40 -13.38
C ASP A 98 -6.72 -3.84 -12.00
N ARG A 99 -5.81 -4.15 -11.08
CA ARG A 99 -6.10 -4.63 -9.73
C ARG A 99 -5.95 -3.55 -8.66
N ILE A 100 -5.33 -2.41 -8.98
CA ILE A 100 -5.07 -1.33 -8.02
C ILE A 100 -6.00 -0.16 -8.32
N PHE A 101 -6.79 0.21 -7.32
CA PHE A 101 -7.71 1.34 -7.35
C PHE A 101 -7.33 2.35 -6.28
N GLY A 102 -7.59 3.62 -6.58
CA GLY A 102 -7.15 4.73 -5.75
C GLY A 102 -5.66 5.03 -5.92
N VAL A 103 -5.37 6.31 -6.13
CA VAL A 103 -4.10 7.02 -5.92
C VAL A 103 -4.46 8.50 -5.72
#